data_AF-A0A2M4BPZ8-F1
#
_entry.id   AF-A0A2M4BPZ8-F1
#
_cell.length_a   1.000
_cell.length_b   1.000
_cell.length_c   1.000
_cell.angle_alpha   90.00
_cell.angle_beta   90.00
_cell.angle_gamma   90.00
#
_symmetry.space_group_name_H-M   'P 1'
#
loop_
_entity.id
_entity.type
_entity.pdbx_description
1 polymer ?
#
loop_
_entity_poly.entity_id
_entity_poly.type
_entity_poly.pdbx_seq_one_letter_code
_entity_poly.pdbx_strand_id
1 'polypeptide(L)'
;MAISVSSGRGAMQLCLVVVVAVLAAVDAKQLLVQRQKAASKALVNDKPVVGILSQELSYLMTQNYGDQGYDSYIAASYVKFVEGAGARVVPIWINQPPEYYEEMMSYVNGILFPGGATWFNQSNGYADAGRHIYDHAIRLNDNGDYFPLWGTCLGFELLTYLAANGAEHRAHCSSSSQALPLNFKNDFRDSRLFGKAPKEVIDILSREPVTANFHQFCVTEANLTAYGLDDTWRVMSVDRDWNGMEFISTIEHKTYPFYGIQFHPEKNIYEWISNKNISHTANAVQAAQYFADFFIGETRRSDHQFRDEAQIDQHVIYNYQPVFTGLKRSSFEQCYMFGGKRCDGSNCTSVIDLSIDGEEEEEEEGVGGGSSAAGIPLASTTCMLTIVSLHLLLHILPRLSA
;
A
#
# COMPACT_ATOMS: atom_id res chain seq x y z
N MET A 1 -20.50 78.96 -42.38
CA MET A 1 -20.10 78.06 -41.26
C MET A 1 -21.11 76.94 -41.18
N ALA A 2 -20.75 75.73 -41.63
CA ALA A 2 -21.52 74.52 -41.40
C ALA A 2 -20.69 73.64 -40.45
N ILE A 3 -21.17 73.45 -39.23
CA ILE A 3 -20.49 72.60 -38.24
C ILE A 3 -21.04 71.18 -38.43
N SER A 4 -20.14 70.28 -38.79
CA SER A 4 -20.34 68.85 -38.97
C SER A 4 -20.78 68.17 -37.66
N VAL A 5 -21.90 67.45 -37.71
CA VAL A 5 -22.33 66.51 -36.66
C VAL A 5 -21.95 65.11 -37.11
N SER A 6 -20.73 64.66 -36.78
CA SER A 6 -20.25 63.30 -37.08
C SER A 6 -19.71 62.54 -35.87
N SER A 7 -20.10 62.89 -34.63
CA SER A 7 -19.57 62.25 -33.42
C SER A 7 -20.46 61.14 -32.82
N GLY A 8 -21.73 61.01 -33.24
CA GLY A 8 -22.68 60.08 -32.60
C GLY A 8 -22.62 58.62 -33.08
N ARG A 9 -22.29 58.37 -34.35
CA ARG A 9 -22.30 57.00 -34.91
C ARG A 9 -21.12 56.15 -34.43
N GLY A 10 -19.93 56.75 -34.28
CA GLY A 10 -18.74 56.04 -33.80
C GLY A 10 -18.86 55.59 -32.35
N ALA A 11 -19.43 56.41 -31.48
CA ALA A 11 -19.65 56.08 -30.08
C ALA A 11 -20.67 54.94 -29.91
N MET A 12 -21.75 54.95 -30.69
CA MET A 12 -22.79 53.91 -30.64
C MET A 12 -22.27 52.57 -31.17
N GLN A 13 -21.46 52.58 -32.23
CA GLN A 13 -20.83 51.38 -32.78
C GLN A 13 -19.81 50.77 -31.81
N LEU A 14 -18.99 51.61 -31.16
CA LEU A 14 -18.03 51.17 -30.15
C LEU A 14 -18.72 50.57 -28.93
N CYS A 15 -19.82 51.18 -28.48
CA CYS A 15 -20.61 50.67 -27.35
C CYS A 15 -21.22 49.30 -27.65
N LEU A 16 -21.70 49.08 -28.88
CA LEU A 16 -22.25 47.79 -29.30
C LEU A 16 -21.17 46.68 -29.32
N VAL A 17 -19.97 46.99 -29.82
CA VAL A 17 -18.84 46.04 -29.85
C VAL A 17 -18.41 45.64 -28.44
N VAL A 18 -18.33 46.60 -27.52
CA VAL A 18 -17.99 46.34 -26.12
C VAL A 18 -19.04 45.46 -25.45
N VAL A 19 -20.33 45.73 -25.66
CA VAL A 19 -21.41 44.90 -25.10
C VAL A 19 -21.36 43.47 -25.63
N VAL A 20 -21.15 43.27 -26.93
CA VAL A 20 -21.01 41.93 -27.52
C VAL A 20 -19.79 41.18 -26.98
N ALA A 21 -18.65 41.86 -26.83
CA ALA A 21 -17.43 41.27 -26.27
C ALA A 21 -17.61 40.86 -24.79
N VAL A 22 -18.28 41.69 -23.99
CA VAL A 22 -18.59 41.38 -22.59
C VAL A 22 -19.56 40.19 -22.49
N LEU A 23 -20.61 40.15 -23.31
CA LEU A 23 -21.56 39.03 -23.33
C LEU A 23 -20.86 37.72 -23.73
N ALA A 24 -20.03 37.74 -24.76
CA ALA A 24 -19.25 36.57 -25.18
C ALA A 24 -18.27 36.09 -24.09
N ALA A 25 -17.65 37.02 -23.35
CA ALA A 25 -16.78 36.67 -22.22
C ALA A 25 -17.55 36.07 -21.04
N VAL A 26 -18.78 36.55 -20.77
CA VAL A 26 -19.66 35.99 -19.74
C VAL A 26 -20.11 34.58 -20.11
N ASP A 27 -20.52 34.35 -21.36
CA ASP A 27 -20.92 33.02 -21.86
C ASP A 27 -19.73 32.04 -21.85
N ALA A 28 -18.54 32.48 -22.27
CA ALA A 28 -17.33 31.65 -22.19
C ALA A 28 -17.00 31.28 -20.73
N LYS A 29 -17.14 32.21 -19.79
CA LYS A 29 -16.92 31.96 -18.37
C LYS A 29 -17.97 31.00 -17.79
N GLN A 30 -19.23 31.11 -18.21
CA GLN A 30 -20.29 30.19 -17.81
C GLN A 30 -20.08 28.79 -18.39
N LEU A 31 -19.65 28.67 -19.65
CA LEU A 31 -19.27 27.39 -20.27
C LEU A 31 -18.07 26.75 -19.58
N LEU A 32 -17.07 27.52 -19.16
CA LEU A 32 -15.94 27.02 -18.38
C LEU A 32 -16.37 26.55 -16.99
N VAL A 33 -17.23 27.31 -16.30
CA VAL A 33 -17.80 26.90 -15.00
C VAL A 33 -18.67 25.66 -15.15
N GLN A 34 -19.47 25.55 -16.22
CA GLN A 34 -20.28 24.35 -16.49
C GLN A 34 -19.42 23.14 -16.86
N ARG A 35 -18.34 23.31 -17.63
CA ARG A 35 -17.37 22.25 -17.92
C ARG A 35 -16.61 21.81 -16.68
N GLN A 36 -16.18 22.75 -15.83
CA GLN A 36 -15.57 22.45 -14.52
C GLN A 36 -16.55 21.72 -13.62
N LYS A 37 -17.83 22.13 -13.59
CA LYS A 37 -18.87 21.48 -12.79
C LYS A 37 -19.24 20.09 -13.33
N ALA A 38 -19.25 19.89 -14.65
CA ALA A 38 -19.47 18.61 -15.30
C ALA A 38 -18.29 17.65 -15.11
N ALA A 39 -17.05 18.15 -15.18
CA ALA A 39 -15.84 17.42 -14.80
C ALA A 39 -15.78 17.12 -13.29
N SER A 40 -16.36 17.99 -12.44
CA SER A 40 -16.44 17.80 -10.99
C SER A 40 -17.48 16.78 -10.53
N LYS A 41 -18.29 16.23 -11.44
CA LYS A 41 -18.93 14.94 -11.18
C LYS A 41 -17.86 13.86 -11.40
N ALA A 42 -16.81 13.93 -10.57
CA ALA A 42 -15.65 13.06 -10.64
C ALA A 42 -16.16 11.63 -10.73
N LEU A 43 -15.70 10.90 -11.74
CA LEU A 43 -15.96 9.48 -11.87
C LEU A 43 -15.39 8.85 -10.59
N VAL A 44 -16.25 8.46 -9.65
CA VAL A 44 -15.81 7.74 -8.46
C VAL A 44 -15.55 6.31 -8.92
N ASN A 45 -14.31 5.85 -8.78
CA ASN A 45 -13.98 4.45 -9.03
C ASN A 45 -14.48 3.62 -7.84
N ASP A 46 -15.62 2.94 -7.99
CA ASP A 46 -16.20 2.10 -6.93
C ASP A 46 -15.51 0.73 -6.76
N LYS A 47 -14.52 0.41 -7.61
CA LYS A 47 -13.75 -0.83 -7.57
C LYS A 47 -12.23 -0.57 -7.50
N PRO A 48 -11.74 0.26 -6.57
CA PRO A 48 -10.34 0.64 -6.53
C PRO A 48 -9.44 -0.58 -6.29
N VAL A 49 -8.27 -0.56 -6.91
CA VAL A 49 -7.19 -1.54 -6.74
C VAL A 49 -5.99 -0.82 -6.15
N VAL A 50 -5.44 -1.33 -5.07
CA VAL A 50 -4.32 -0.68 -4.36
C VAL A 50 -3.09 -1.57 -4.44
N GLY A 51 -1.97 -0.99 -4.85
CA GLY A 51 -0.67 -1.63 -4.76
C GLY A 51 -0.16 -1.63 -3.33
N ILE A 52 0.39 -2.74 -2.84
CA ILE A 52 1.13 -2.78 -1.57
C ILE A 52 2.57 -3.17 -1.87
N LEU A 53 3.52 -2.30 -1.52
CA LEU A 53 4.94 -2.54 -1.76
C LEU A 53 5.46 -3.67 -0.86
N SER A 54 6.04 -4.71 -1.45
CA SER A 54 6.78 -5.74 -0.72
C SER A 54 8.08 -5.18 -0.15
N GLN A 55 8.69 -5.88 0.79
CA GLN A 55 9.97 -5.47 1.37
C GLN A 55 10.84 -6.70 1.59
N GLU A 56 12.14 -6.48 1.73
CA GLU A 56 13.11 -7.53 2.03
C GLU A 56 12.75 -8.29 3.31
N LEU A 57 13.15 -9.56 3.38
CA LEU A 57 13.01 -10.31 4.62
C LEU A 57 13.80 -9.65 5.76
N SER A 58 13.13 -9.43 6.89
CA SER A 58 13.82 -9.07 8.14
C SER A 58 14.74 -10.21 8.58
N TYR A 59 15.74 -9.93 9.43
CA TYR A 59 16.69 -10.93 9.92
C TYR A 59 16.06 -12.25 10.38
N LEU A 60 15.01 -12.17 11.22
CA LEU A 60 14.31 -13.36 11.71
C LEU A 60 13.55 -14.08 10.60
N MET A 61 12.98 -13.34 9.64
CA MET A 61 12.30 -13.91 8.49
C MET A 61 13.28 -14.63 7.55
N THR A 62 14.47 -14.05 7.31
CA THR A 62 15.55 -14.69 6.55
C THR A 62 15.98 -16.00 7.21
N GLN A 63 16.17 -16.02 8.53
CA GLN A 63 16.51 -17.25 9.27
C GLN A 63 15.43 -18.33 9.14
N ASN A 64 14.16 -17.94 9.12
CA ASN A 64 13.04 -18.88 9.16
C ASN A 64 12.58 -19.38 7.79
N TYR A 65 12.83 -18.58 6.74
CA TYR A 65 12.22 -18.75 5.41
C TYR A 65 13.17 -18.47 4.23
N GLY A 66 14.37 -17.92 4.46
CA GLY A 66 15.30 -17.56 3.38
C GLY A 66 15.77 -18.76 2.56
N ASP A 67 16.01 -19.90 3.23
CA ASP A 67 16.41 -21.15 2.56
C ASP A 67 15.30 -21.74 1.65
N GLN A 68 14.07 -21.21 1.73
CA GLN A 68 12.94 -21.60 0.89
C GLN A 68 12.85 -20.76 -0.40
N GLY A 69 13.86 -19.93 -0.68
CA GLY A 69 13.93 -19.10 -1.89
C GLY A 69 13.13 -17.79 -1.81
N TYR A 70 12.57 -17.45 -0.65
CA TYR A 70 11.89 -16.18 -0.45
C TYR A 70 12.88 -15.04 -0.23
N ASP A 71 12.65 -13.91 -0.92
CA ASP A 71 13.48 -12.70 -0.83
C ASP A 71 12.70 -11.49 -0.30
N SER A 72 11.37 -11.53 -0.37
CA SER A 72 10.51 -10.42 0.03
C SER A 72 9.17 -10.88 0.59
N TYR A 73 8.48 -9.99 1.30
CA TYR A 73 7.19 -10.29 1.90
C TYR A 73 6.27 -9.08 2.00
N ILE A 74 4.98 -9.33 2.22
CA ILE A 74 3.97 -8.37 2.67
C ILE A 74 3.26 -8.98 3.88
N ALA A 75 3.19 -8.26 5.00
CA ALA A 75 2.38 -8.71 6.13
C ALA A 75 0.88 -8.68 5.76
N ALA A 76 0.16 -9.76 6.06
CA ALA A 76 -1.22 -9.93 5.63
C ALA A 76 -2.18 -8.92 6.28
N SER A 77 -1.80 -8.32 7.41
CA SER A 77 -2.57 -7.23 8.04
C SER A 77 -2.73 -6.00 7.14
N TYR A 78 -1.75 -5.66 6.30
CA TYR A 78 -1.90 -4.56 5.32
C TYR A 78 -2.88 -4.92 4.20
N VAL A 79 -2.87 -6.18 3.76
CA VAL A 79 -3.84 -6.68 2.77
C VAL A 79 -5.25 -6.57 3.35
N LYS A 80 -5.46 -7.11 4.56
CA LYS A 80 -6.75 -7.04 5.27
C LYS A 80 -7.19 -5.61 5.56
N PHE A 81 -6.27 -4.70 5.85
CA PHE A 81 -6.54 -3.27 6.05
C PHE A 81 -7.11 -2.60 4.80
N VAL A 82 -6.52 -2.89 3.63
CA VAL A 82 -7.02 -2.37 2.35
C VAL A 82 -8.37 -3.00 1.98
N GLU A 83 -8.48 -4.33 2.08
CA GLU A 83 -9.71 -5.05 1.73
C GLU A 83 -10.88 -4.71 2.68
N GLY A 84 -10.59 -4.51 3.96
CA GLY A 84 -11.54 -4.11 4.98
C GLY A 84 -12.21 -2.75 4.72
N ALA A 85 -11.64 -1.91 3.85
CA ALA A 85 -12.21 -0.63 3.40
C ALA A 85 -12.77 -0.67 1.95
N GLY A 86 -12.85 -1.87 1.36
CA GLY A 86 -13.52 -2.12 0.08
C GLY A 86 -12.67 -1.82 -1.15
N ALA A 87 -11.40 -2.24 -1.13
CA ALA A 87 -10.50 -2.23 -2.29
C ALA A 87 -9.88 -3.62 -2.53
N ARG A 88 -9.46 -3.91 -3.76
CA ARG A 88 -8.64 -5.08 -4.08
C ARG A 88 -7.17 -4.76 -3.92
N VAL A 89 -6.35 -5.77 -3.64
CA VAL A 89 -4.90 -5.60 -3.45
C VAL A 89 -4.12 -6.26 -4.58
N VAL A 90 -3.07 -5.57 -5.03
CA VAL A 90 -2.02 -6.11 -5.89
C VAL A 90 -0.68 -5.98 -5.16
N PRO A 91 0.11 -7.05 -5.01
CA PRO A 91 1.47 -6.94 -4.49
C PRO A 91 2.36 -6.22 -5.51
N ILE A 92 3.10 -5.21 -5.05
CA ILE A 92 4.13 -4.51 -5.84
C ILE A 92 5.49 -5.03 -5.39
N TRP A 93 6.23 -5.68 -6.28
CA TRP A 93 7.51 -6.30 -5.94
C TRP A 93 8.64 -5.28 -5.89
N ILE A 94 9.56 -5.44 -4.93
CA ILE A 94 10.88 -4.80 -4.97
C ILE A 94 11.77 -5.46 -6.03
N ASN A 95 12.96 -4.90 -6.23
CA ASN A 95 13.98 -5.42 -7.15
C ASN A 95 13.50 -5.54 -8.60
N GLN A 96 12.60 -4.64 -9.02
CA GLN A 96 12.12 -4.52 -10.39
C GLN A 96 12.68 -3.28 -11.09
N PRO A 97 12.73 -3.27 -12.44
CA PRO A 97 13.18 -2.09 -13.18
C PRO A 97 12.15 -0.94 -13.10
N PRO A 98 12.55 0.32 -13.39
CA PRO A 98 11.66 1.48 -13.34
C PRO A 98 10.34 1.28 -14.10
N GLU A 99 10.41 0.68 -15.30
CA GLU A 99 9.28 0.46 -16.20
C GLU A 99 8.19 -0.42 -15.58
N TYR A 100 8.57 -1.38 -14.71
CA TYR A 100 7.61 -2.18 -13.96
C TYR A 100 6.76 -1.29 -13.05
N TYR A 101 7.38 -0.39 -12.30
CA TYR A 101 6.63 0.47 -11.38
C TYR A 101 5.73 1.44 -12.12
N GLU A 102 6.20 2.03 -13.23
CA GLU A 102 5.37 2.92 -14.06
C GLU A 102 4.17 2.18 -14.65
N GLU A 103 4.38 0.96 -15.15
CA GLU A 103 3.30 0.15 -15.69
C GLU A 103 2.29 -0.27 -14.60
N MET A 104 2.75 -0.77 -13.46
CA MET A 104 1.86 -1.12 -12.35
C MET A 104 1.07 0.09 -11.84
N MET A 105 1.71 1.26 -11.77
CA MET A 105 1.06 2.51 -11.38
C MET A 105 0.03 2.97 -12.41
N SER A 106 0.13 2.59 -13.69
CA SER A 106 -0.93 2.87 -14.67
C SER A 106 -2.21 2.04 -14.47
N TYR A 107 -2.12 0.95 -13.70
CA TYR A 107 -3.23 0.04 -13.43
C TYR A 107 -3.90 0.26 -12.07
N VAL A 108 -3.10 0.50 -11.02
CA VAL A 108 -3.60 0.65 -9.64
C VAL A 108 -4.03 2.09 -9.34
N ASN A 109 -4.84 2.28 -8.31
CA ASN A 109 -5.44 3.56 -7.94
C ASN A 109 -4.71 4.29 -6.81
N GLY A 110 -3.55 3.78 -6.40
CA GLY A 110 -2.73 4.28 -5.31
C GLY A 110 -1.84 3.17 -4.74
N ILE A 111 -0.82 3.56 -3.99
CA ILE A 111 0.15 2.62 -3.41
C ILE A 111 0.32 2.85 -1.91
N LEU A 112 0.36 1.75 -1.16
CA LEU A 112 0.68 1.69 0.25
C LEU A 112 2.14 1.20 0.43
N PHE A 113 2.92 1.99 1.15
CA PHE A 113 4.24 1.66 1.68
C PHE A 113 4.06 1.12 3.12
N PRO A 114 4.17 -0.20 3.33
CA PRO A 114 3.94 -0.80 4.64
C PRO A 114 5.09 -0.52 5.59
N GLY A 115 4.84 -0.66 6.89
CA GLY A 115 5.89 -0.67 7.90
C GLY A 115 6.77 -1.91 7.80
N GLY A 116 7.94 -1.87 8.43
CA GLY A 116 8.98 -2.86 8.22
C GLY A 116 10.22 -2.62 9.06
N ALA A 117 11.29 -3.34 8.74
CA ALA A 117 12.58 -3.23 9.43
C ALA A 117 13.77 -3.26 8.46
N THR A 118 13.56 -2.82 7.22
CA THR A 118 14.58 -2.83 6.18
C THR A 118 15.36 -1.53 6.17
N TRP A 119 16.57 -1.58 5.60
CA TRP A 119 17.47 -0.42 5.55
C TRP A 119 17.30 0.31 4.21
N PHE A 120 17.40 1.63 4.22
CA PHE A 120 17.27 2.44 2.99
C PHE A 120 18.53 2.46 2.11
N ASN A 121 19.59 1.74 2.47
CA ASN A 121 20.83 1.63 1.71
C ASN A 121 20.96 0.30 0.94
N GLN A 122 19.92 -0.53 0.91
CA GLN A 122 19.91 -1.78 0.17
C GLN A 122 19.59 -1.52 -1.30
N SER A 123 20.52 -1.87 -2.19
CA SER A 123 20.36 -1.68 -3.63
C SER A 123 19.25 -2.56 -4.19
N ASN A 124 18.44 -1.98 -5.06
CA ASN A 124 17.23 -2.57 -5.65
C ASN A 124 16.19 -3.00 -4.59
N GLY A 125 16.30 -2.44 -3.39
CA GLY A 125 15.48 -2.76 -2.24
C GLY A 125 14.19 -1.97 -2.12
N TYR A 126 13.60 -1.99 -0.93
CA TYR A 126 12.38 -1.25 -0.58
C TYR A 126 12.51 0.26 -0.85
N ALA A 127 13.65 0.86 -0.52
CA ALA A 127 13.87 2.29 -0.72
C ALA A 127 14.03 2.68 -2.20
N ASP A 128 14.70 1.85 -3.00
CA ASP A 128 14.87 2.10 -4.44
C ASP A 128 13.54 1.93 -5.19
N ALA A 129 12.77 0.88 -4.87
CA ALA A 129 11.40 0.71 -5.36
C ALA A 129 10.52 1.91 -4.95
N GLY A 130 10.62 2.32 -3.69
CA GLY A 130 9.98 3.52 -3.15
C GLY A 130 10.33 4.78 -3.93
N ARG A 131 11.60 4.98 -4.29
CA ARG A 131 12.06 6.13 -5.09
C ARG A 131 11.40 6.17 -6.46
N HIS A 132 11.38 5.05 -7.18
CA HIS A 132 10.72 4.97 -8.48
C HIS A 132 9.23 5.32 -8.39
N ILE A 133 8.53 4.75 -7.41
CA ILE A 133 7.10 4.99 -7.17
C ILE A 133 6.84 6.45 -6.78
N TYR A 134 7.62 7.00 -5.84
CA TYR A 134 7.45 8.37 -5.35
C TYR A 134 7.67 9.40 -6.45
N ASP A 135 8.75 9.27 -7.23
CA ASP A 135 9.07 10.19 -8.31
C ASP A 135 8.02 10.11 -9.43
N HIS A 136 7.50 8.90 -9.73
CA HIS A 136 6.44 8.73 -10.72
C HIS A 136 5.10 9.29 -10.20
N ALA A 137 4.77 9.11 -8.92
CA ALA A 137 3.56 9.67 -8.32
C ALA A 137 3.57 11.21 -8.34
N ILE A 138 4.73 11.85 -8.14
CA ILE A 138 4.88 13.29 -8.34
C ILE A 138 4.55 13.67 -9.78
N ARG A 139 5.15 12.97 -10.77
CA ARG A 139 4.88 13.24 -12.20
C ARG A 139 3.41 13.10 -12.57
N LEU A 140 2.73 12.07 -12.07
CA LEU A 140 1.29 11.88 -12.29
C LEU A 140 0.51 13.08 -11.76
N ASN A 141 0.71 13.44 -10.49
CA ASN A 141 -0.02 14.54 -9.87
C ASN A 141 0.31 15.91 -10.48
N ASP A 142 1.56 16.16 -10.89
CA ASP A 142 1.96 17.36 -11.63
C ASP A 142 1.22 17.50 -12.97
N ASN A 143 0.94 16.36 -13.62
CA ASN A 143 0.15 16.30 -14.86
C ASN A 143 -1.37 16.32 -14.62
N GLY A 144 -1.81 16.48 -13.37
CA GLY A 144 -3.23 16.50 -13.00
C GLY A 144 -3.87 15.12 -12.85
N ASP A 145 -3.06 14.06 -12.84
CA ASP A 145 -3.48 12.68 -12.64
C ASP A 145 -3.40 12.31 -11.15
N TYR A 146 -4.56 12.10 -10.53
CA TYR A 146 -4.68 11.98 -9.07
C TYR A 146 -4.19 10.63 -8.58
N PHE A 147 -3.01 10.57 -7.96
CA PHE A 147 -2.42 9.32 -7.50
C PHE A 147 -1.97 9.38 -6.03
N PRO A 148 -2.71 8.76 -5.09
CA PRO A 148 -2.40 8.80 -3.67
C PRO A 148 -1.31 7.80 -3.25
N LEU A 149 -0.48 8.24 -2.30
CA LEU A 149 0.50 7.39 -1.60
C LEU A 149 0.19 7.36 -0.11
N TRP A 150 0.34 6.19 0.51
CA TRP A 150 0.17 5.99 1.95
C TRP A 150 1.39 5.33 2.57
N GLY A 151 1.99 5.96 3.57
CA GLY A 151 3.11 5.41 4.33
C GLY A 151 2.73 5.06 5.77
N THR A 152 2.96 3.82 6.18
CA THR A 152 2.82 3.38 7.58
C THR A 152 4.19 3.06 8.17
N CYS A 153 4.55 3.64 9.32
CA CYS A 153 5.80 3.38 10.04
C CYS A 153 7.05 3.52 9.13
N LEU A 154 7.70 2.42 8.74
CA LEU A 154 8.80 2.45 7.74
C LEU A 154 8.39 3.14 6.43
N GLY A 155 7.13 3.02 6.01
CA GLY A 155 6.61 3.74 4.84
C GLY A 155 6.48 5.25 5.07
N PHE A 156 6.14 5.68 6.29
CA PHE A 156 6.17 7.11 6.68
C PHE A 156 7.61 7.63 6.65
N GLU A 157 8.54 6.88 7.25
CA GLU A 157 9.97 7.18 7.24
C GLU A 157 10.52 7.25 5.81
N LEU A 158 10.06 6.36 4.93
CA LEU A 158 10.43 6.34 3.53
C LEU A 158 9.92 7.60 2.82
N LEU A 159 8.66 8.00 3.01
CA LEU A 159 8.12 9.22 2.38
C LEU A 159 8.96 10.46 2.71
N THR A 160 9.31 10.66 3.99
CA THR A 160 10.12 11.82 4.38
C THR A 160 11.56 11.68 3.88
N TYR A 161 12.12 10.47 3.86
CA TYR A 161 13.46 10.20 3.33
C TYR A 161 13.54 10.49 1.84
N LEU A 162 12.49 10.09 1.10
CA LEU A 162 12.40 10.34 -0.33
C LEU A 162 12.22 11.83 -0.62
N ALA A 163 11.39 12.53 0.16
CA ALA A 163 11.22 13.98 0.08
C ALA A 163 12.51 14.76 0.41
N ALA A 164 13.34 14.25 1.32
CA ALA A 164 14.67 14.78 1.65
C ALA A 164 15.76 14.36 0.63
N ASN A 165 15.37 13.88 -0.57
CA ASN A 165 16.28 13.40 -1.61
C ASN A 165 17.28 12.33 -1.13
N GLY A 166 16.81 11.42 -0.26
CA GLY A 166 17.63 10.33 0.26
C GLY A 166 18.60 10.75 1.37
N ALA A 167 18.41 11.93 1.96
CA ALA A 167 19.19 12.34 3.12
C ALA A 167 18.60 11.77 4.42
N GLU A 168 19.44 11.06 5.18
CA GLU A 168 19.07 10.52 6.48
C GLU A 168 18.83 11.67 7.47
N HIS A 169 17.62 11.72 8.03
CA HIS A 169 17.17 12.74 8.96
C HIS A 169 16.37 12.13 10.11
N ARG A 170 16.23 10.81 10.18
CA ARG A 170 15.53 10.15 11.28
C ARG A 170 16.42 10.15 12.53
N ALA A 171 15.80 10.37 13.67
CA ALA A 171 16.44 10.21 14.97
C ALA A 171 16.12 8.82 15.53
N HIS A 172 17.05 8.25 16.28
CA HIS A 172 16.75 7.07 17.08
C HIS A 172 15.69 7.41 18.14
N CYS A 173 14.71 6.52 18.32
CA CYS A 173 13.68 6.64 19.34
C CYS A 173 13.35 5.30 19.98
N SER A 174 12.73 5.33 21.16
CA SER A 174 12.37 4.16 21.95
C SER A 174 10.87 3.96 21.98
N SER A 175 10.30 3.46 20.88
CA SER A 175 8.86 3.25 20.77
C SER A 175 8.55 1.85 20.22
N SER A 176 8.93 0.85 21.01
CA SER A 176 8.63 -0.55 20.74
C SER A 176 7.49 -1.03 21.63
N SER A 177 6.43 -1.58 21.03
CA SER A 177 5.29 -2.10 21.78
C SER A 177 4.67 -1.05 22.71
N GLN A 178 4.37 0.12 22.16
CA GLN A 178 3.79 1.25 22.87
C GLN A 178 2.43 1.61 22.25
N ALA A 179 1.37 1.58 23.05
CA ALA A 179 0.06 2.06 22.65
C ALA A 179 -0.10 3.53 23.08
N LEU A 180 -0.41 4.42 22.13
CA LEU A 180 -0.47 5.87 22.36
C LEU A 180 -1.79 6.48 21.85
N PRO A 181 -2.30 7.56 22.48
CA PRO A 181 -3.21 8.48 21.80
C PRO A 181 -2.44 9.26 20.71
N LEU A 182 -3.10 10.22 20.08
CA LEU A 182 -2.49 11.22 19.21
C LEU A 182 -2.58 12.60 19.87
N ASN A 183 -1.46 13.29 20.02
CA ASN A 183 -1.47 14.70 20.41
C ASN A 183 -1.60 15.57 19.14
N PHE A 184 -2.85 15.92 18.80
CA PHE A 184 -3.15 16.74 17.62
C PHE A 184 -2.60 18.17 17.74
N LYS A 185 -2.12 18.71 16.61
CA LYS A 185 -1.84 20.13 16.42
C LYS A 185 -3.15 20.93 16.42
N ASN A 186 -3.10 22.22 16.72
CA ASN A 186 -4.32 23.06 16.79
C ASN A 186 -5.07 23.17 15.46
N ASP A 187 -4.35 23.10 14.34
CA ASP A 187 -4.84 23.25 12.97
C ASP A 187 -5.02 21.90 12.24
N PHE A 188 -4.99 20.77 12.97
CA PHE A 188 -5.14 19.44 12.36
C PHE A 188 -6.43 19.29 11.54
N ARG A 189 -7.48 20.06 11.83
CA ARG A 189 -8.76 20.07 11.08
C ARG A 189 -8.68 20.78 9.73
N ASP A 190 -7.62 21.51 9.45
CA ASP A 190 -7.37 22.10 8.14
C ASP A 190 -6.71 21.09 7.18
N SER A 191 -6.46 19.87 7.66
CA SER A 191 -5.94 18.75 6.88
C SER A 191 -7.00 18.03 6.06
N ARG A 192 -6.57 17.28 5.03
CA ARG A 192 -7.44 16.34 4.34
C ARG A 192 -7.70 15.12 5.23
N LEU A 193 -6.64 14.58 5.85
CA LEU A 193 -6.71 13.37 6.66
C LEU A 193 -7.65 13.49 7.86
N PHE A 194 -7.77 14.66 8.51
CA PHE A 194 -8.62 14.81 9.70
C PHE A 194 -9.70 15.88 9.59
N GLY A 195 -9.72 16.69 8.53
CA GLY A 195 -10.68 17.79 8.41
C GLY A 195 -12.12 17.33 8.44
N LYS A 196 -12.42 16.18 7.81
CA LYS A 196 -13.76 15.57 7.82
C LYS A 196 -13.89 14.37 8.76
N ALA A 197 -12.89 14.10 9.61
CA ALA A 197 -12.94 13.00 10.56
C ALA A 197 -14.16 13.14 11.50
N PRO A 198 -14.94 12.07 11.73
CA PRO A 198 -16.01 12.10 12.72
C PRO A 198 -15.49 12.55 14.08
N LYS A 199 -16.28 13.33 14.82
CA LYS A 199 -15.90 13.83 16.14
C LYS A 199 -15.54 12.68 17.09
N GLU A 200 -16.30 11.59 17.04
CA GLU A 200 -16.06 10.39 17.86
C GLU A 200 -14.69 9.76 17.60
N VAL A 201 -14.29 9.62 16.32
CA VAL A 201 -12.96 9.12 15.94
C VAL A 201 -11.86 10.03 16.51
N ILE A 202 -12.03 11.34 16.43
CA ILE A 202 -11.06 12.30 17.00
C ILE A 202 -11.03 12.23 18.53
N ASP A 203 -12.17 12.07 19.20
CA ASP A 203 -12.23 11.92 20.66
C ASP A 203 -11.50 10.63 21.10
N ILE A 204 -11.68 9.52 20.39
CA ILE A 204 -10.96 8.26 20.65
C ILE A 204 -9.46 8.47 20.46
N LEU A 205 -9.05 8.95 19.28
CA LEU A 205 -7.64 9.14 18.95
C LEU A 205 -6.93 10.08 19.93
N SER A 206 -7.59 11.14 20.40
CA SER A 206 -6.97 12.12 21.30
C SER A 206 -6.90 11.70 22.78
N ARG A 207 -7.65 10.68 23.21
CA ARG A 207 -7.81 10.35 24.63
C ARG A 207 -7.40 8.94 25.01
N GLU A 208 -7.43 8.01 24.05
CA GLU A 208 -7.23 6.60 24.33
C GLU A 208 -5.93 6.10 23.69
N PRO A 209 -5.20 5.17 24.35
CA PRO A 209 -4.01 4.56 23.79
C PRO A 209 -4.37 3.55 22.69
N VAL A 210 -4.80 4.05 21.53
CA VAL A 210 -5.33 3.24 20.42
C VAL A 210 -4.35 3.07 19.27
N THR A 211 -3.25 3.82 19.21
CA THR A 211 -2.28 3.73 18.12
C THR A 211 -1.11 2.84 18.50
N ALA A 212 -0.88 1.78 17.71
CA ALA A 212 0.18 0.80 17.94
C ALA A 212 1.52 1.30 17.39
N ASN A 213 2.51 1.56 18.25
CA ASN A 213 3.82 2.06 17.87
C ASN A 213 4.90 0.97 18.02
N PHE A 214 5.64 0.71 16.93
CA PHE A 214 6.65 -0.34 16.79
C PHE A 214 7.83 0.14 15.95
N HIS A 215 8.49 1.21 16.37
CA HIS A 215 9.57 1.87 15.64
C HIS A 215 10.75 2.21 16.56
N GLN A 216 11.93 2.25 15.94
CA GLN A 216 13.21 2.57 16.57
C GLN A 216 13.87 3.80 15.92
N PHE A 217 13.22 4.33 14.88
CA PHE A 217 13.53 5.57 14.21
C PHE A 217 12.26 6.42 14.17
N CYS A 218 12.44 7.72 14.33
CA CYS A 218 11.38 8.70 14.37
C CYS A 218 11.80 9.95 13.60
N VAL A 219 10.84 10.69 13.07
CA VAL A 219 11.08 12.03 12.53
C VAL A 219 10.56 13.07 13.53
N THR A 220 11.41 14.01 13.93
CA THR A 220 11.02 15.15 14.78
C THR A 220 10.68 16.36 13.90
N GLU A 221 9.92 17.33 14.41
CA GLU A 221 9.66 18.58 13.65
C GLU A 221 10.95 19.35 13.35
N ALA A 222 11.91 19.34 14.30
CA ALA A 222 13.22 19.94 14.08
C ALA A 222 13.96 19.26 12.90
N ASN A 223 13.92 17.93 12.82
CA ASN A 223 14.52 17.20 11.71
C ASN A 223 13.77 17.45 10.40
N LEU A 224 12.44 17.50 10.41
CA LEU A 224 11.64 17.81 9.22
C LEU A 224 12.00 19.21 8.67
N THR A 225 12.07 20.20 9.57
CA THR A 225 12.38 21.60 9.26
C THR A 225 13.82 21.79 8.77
N ALA A 226 14.78 21.08 9.36
CA ALA A 226 16.19 21.16 8.97
C ALA A 226 16.44 20.79 7.50
N TYR A 227 15.53 20.02 6.89
CA TYR A 227 15.57 19.63 5.48
C TYR A 227 14.54 20.38 4.62
N GLY A 228 13.90 21.44 5.17
CA GLY A 228 12.92 22.27 4.47
C GLY A 228 11.62 21.53 4.11
N LEU A 229 11.34 20.40 4.77
CA LEU A 229 10.16 19.59 4.45
C LEU A 229 8.89 20.14 5.08
N ASP A 230 8.98 21.01 6.10
CA ASP A 230 7.86 21.71 6.72
C ASP A 230 7.17 22.72 5.77
N ASP A 231 7.85 23.14 4.70
CA ASP A 231 7.25 23.95 3.63
C ASP A 231 6.24 23.17 2.78
N THR A 232 6.44 21.87 2.59
CA THR A 232 5.63 21.03 1.70
C THR A 232 4.82 19.96 2.42
N TRP A 233 5.19 19.60 3.64
CA TRP A 233 4.47 18.66 4.50
C TRP A 233 3.81 19.38 5.67
N ARG A 234 2.59 18.99 5.98
CA ARG A 234 1.85 19.41 7.17
C ARG A 234 1.99 18.33 8.23
N VAL A 235 2.32 18.72 9.45
CA VAL A 235 2.25 17.85 10.64
C VAL A 235 0.87 18.02 11.28
N MET A 236 0.17 16.92 11.55
CA MET A 236 -1.16 16.97 12.17
C MET A 236 -1.17 16.45 13.62
N SER A 237 -0.21 15.61 13.99
CA SER A 237 -0.04 15.16 15.37
C SER A 237 1.41 14.80 15.69
N VAL A 238 1.73 14.86 16.97
CA VAL A 238 3.00 14.42 17.55
C VAL A 238 2.71 13.50 18.73
N ASP A 239 3.67 12.67 19.11
CA ASP A 239 3.61 11.81 20.30
C ASP A 239 4.98 11.68 20.95
N ARG A 240 5.06 10.96 22.08
CA ARG A 240 6.31 10.80 22.85
C ARG A 240 6.67 9.34 23.05
N ASP A 241 7.92 9.02 22.79
CA ASP A 241 8.47 7.69 23.00
C ASP A 241 8.63 7.37 24.50
N TRP A 242 9.12 6.18 24.84
CA TRP A 242 9.34 5.78 26.25
C TRP A 242 10.33 6.67 27.02
N ASN A 243 11.22 7.37 26.31
CA ASN A 243 12.21 8.28 26.89
C ASN A 243 11.72 9.75 26.90
N GLY A 244 10.50 10.01 26.44
CA GLY A 244 9.90 11.34 26.38
C GLY A 244 10.30 12.17 25.15
N MET A 245 11.02 11.59 24.19
CA MET A 245 11.36 12.26 22.94
C MET A 245 10.10 12.47 22.11
N GLU A 246 9.81 13.71 21.74
CA GLU A 246 8.68 14.04 20.87
C GLU A 246 9.01 13.71 19.41
N PHE A 247 8.07 13.06 18.73
CA PHE A 247 8.16 12.70 17.33
C PHE A 247 6.84 12.96 16.61
N ILE A 248 6.91 13.14 15.30
CA ILE A 248 5.75 13.32 14.44
C ILE A 248 5.03 11.98 14.26
N SER A 249 3.73 11.93 14.56
CA SER A 249 2.93 10.71 14.41
C SER A 249 2.04 10.72 13.16
N THR A 250 1.69 11.88 12.62
CA THR A 250 0.96 11.99 11.35
C THR A 250 1.40 13.19 10.51
N ILE A 251 1.53 12.97 9.19
CA ILE A 251 1.80 14.01 8.17
C ILE A 251 0.93 13.82 6.93
N GLU A 252 0.72 14.91 6.19
CA GLU A 252 0.24 14.87 4.82
C GLU A 252 0.99 15.90 3.97
N HIS A 253 1.19 15.61 2.69
CA HIS A 253 1.77 16.57 1.77
C HIS A 253 0.74 17.68 1.46
N LYS A 254 1.14 18.95 1.40
CA LYS A 254 0.22 20.09 1.22
C LYS A 254 -0.45 20.08 -0.16
N THR A 255 0.27 19.66 -1.19
CA THR A 255 -0.21 19.60 -2.60
C THR A 255 -0.63 18.20 -3.02
N TYR A 256 0.30 17.25 -3.08
CA TYR A 256 0.04 15.86 -3.47
C TYR A 256 -0.78 15.08 -2.43
N PRO A 257 -1.56 14.06 -2.86
CA PRO A 257 -2.31 13.18 -1.97
C PRO A 257 -1.43 12.12 -1.31
N PHE A 258 -0.34 12.56 -0.68
CA PHE A 258 0.58 11.69 0.05
C PHE A 258 0.34 11.83 1.55
N TYR A 259 0.25 10.69 2.23
CA TYR A 259 -0.11 10.61 3.64
C TYR A 259 0.86 9.69 4.36
N GLY A 260 1.26 10.07 5.57
CA GLY A 260 2.15 9.27 6.38
C GLY A 260 1.69 9.20 7.83
N ILE A 261 1.73 8.00 8.40
CA ILE A 261 1.47 7.76 9.82
C ILE A 261 2.59 6.91 10.41
N GLN A 262 3.08 7.27 11.60
CA GLN A 262 4.21 6.56 12.24
C GLN A 262 3.76 5.27 12.96
N PHE A 263 2.48 5.18 13.33
CA PHE A 263 1.86 4.05 14.02
C PHE A 263 1.14 3.09 13.06
N HIS A 264 0.68 1.97 13.60
CA HIS A 264 0.14 0.82 12.85
C HIS A 264 -1.36 0.55 13.12
N PRO A 265 -2.30 1.19 12.40
CA PRO A 265 -3.73 0.95 12.57
C PRO A 265 -4.13 -0.47 12.16
N GLU A 266 -3.42 -1.08 11.21
CA GLU A 266 -3.70 -2.45 10.75
C GLU A 266 -3.54 -3.48 11.88
N LYS A 267 -2.65 -3.20 12.85
CA LYS A 267 -2.37 -4.10 13.98
C LYS A 267 -3.54 -4.21 14.94
N ASN A 268 -4.29 -3.12 15.15
CA ASN A 268 -5.42 -3.10 16.08
C ASN A 268 -6.48 -4.14 15.72
N ILE A 269 -6.66 -4.40 14.42
CA ILE A 269 -7.73 -5.26 13.90
C ILE A 269 -7.21 -6.68 13.61
N TYR A 270 -5.97 -6.82 13.13
CA TYR A 270 -5.55 -8.06 12.47
C TYR A 270 -4.34 -8.79 13.08
N GLU A 271 -3.61 -8.21 14.03
CA GLU A 271 -2.39 -8.80 14.60
C GLU A 271 -2.56 -9.15 16.08
N TRP A 272 -2.41 -10.43 16.45
CA TRP A 272 -2.75 -10.94 17.79
C TRP A 272 -1.53 -11.49 18.55
N ILE A 273 -0.33 -11.08 18.12
CA ILE A 273 0.95 -11.59 18.63
C ILE A 273 1.05 -11.32 20.13
N SER A 274 1.19 -12.39 20.91
CA SER A 274 1.25 -12.33 22.37
C SER A 274 2.43 -11.49 22.89
N ASN A 275 2.25 -10.88 24.07
CA ASN A 275 3.24 -10.01 24.73
C ASN A 275 3.59 -8.72 23.97
N LYS A 276 2.70 -8.26 23.09
CA LYS A 276 2.75 -6.95 22.47
C LYS A 276 1.62 -6.08 23.00
N ASN A 277 1.91 -4.82 23.29
CA ASN A 277 0.92 -3.84 23.74
C ASN A 277 0.22 -3.25 22.51
N ILE A 278 -0.70 -4.04 21.95
CA ILE A 278 -1.57 -3.63 20.85
C ILE A 278 -2.97 -3.50 21.43
N SER A 279 -3.60 -2.34 21.20
CA SER A 279 -4.96 -2.10 21.69
C SER A 279 -5.97 -2.76 20.75
N HIS A 280 -6.78 -3.68 21.29
CA HIS A 280 -7.85 -4.38 20.57
C HIS A 280 -9.25 -3.98 21.07
N THR A 281 -9.37 -2.81 21.71
CA THR A 281 -10.68 -2.29 22.14
C THR A 281 -11.55 -1.98 20.91
N ALA A 282 -12.87 -1.98 21.08
CA ALA A 282 -13.79 -1.58 20.02
C ALA A 282 -13.47 -0.17 19.47
N ASN A 283 -13.07 0.74 20.35
CA ASN A 283 -12.64 2.09 19.99
C ASN A 283 -11.35 2.08 19.16
N ALA A 284 -10.38 1.22 19.52
CA ALA A 284 -9.16 1.07 18.73
C ALA A 284 -9.44 0.53 17.32
N VAL A 285 -10.35 -0.43 17.21
CA VAL A 285 -10.81 -0.96 15.89
C VAL A 285 -11.52 0.13 15.09
N GLN A 286 -12.42 0.90 15.71
CA GLN A 286 -13.13 2.01 15.04
C GLN A 286 -12.16 3.09 14.55
N ALA A 287 -11.18 3.47 15.38
CA ALA A 287 -10.15 4.45 15.02
C ALA A 287 -9.23 3.92 13.92
N ALA A 288 -8.85 2.64 13.96
CA ALA A 288 -8.04 2.01 12.92
C ALA A 288 -8.76 1.97 11.56
N GLN A 289 -10.04 1.58 11.56
CA GLN A 289 -10.87 1.52 10.34
C GLN A 289 -10.96 2.87 9.63
N TYR A 290 -10.99 3.98 10.39
CA TYR A 290 -11.01 5.33 9.82
C TYR A 290 -9.85 5.59 8.85
N PHE A 291 -8.63 5.16 9.20
CA PHE A 291 -7.46 5.37 8.34
C PHE A 291 -7.56 4.56 7.04
N ALA A 292 -8.10 3.33 7.11
CA ALA A 292 -8.35 2.51 5.94
C ALA A 292 -9.40 3.18 5.03
N ASP A 293 -10.55 3.55 5.60
CA ASP A 293 -11.65 4.19 4.87
C ASP A 293 -11.20 5.50 4.22
N PHE A 294 -10.39 6.30 4.91
CA PHE A 294 -9.82 7.53 4.36
C PHE A 294 -8.92 7.23 3.16
N PHE A 295 -7.95 6.34 3.30
CA PHE A 295 -7.01 6.04 2.22
C PHE A 295 -7.73 5.46 1.00
N ILE A 296 -8.65 4.51 1.20
CA ILE A 296 -9.42 3.98 0.07
C ILE A 296 -10.36 5.04 -0.50
N GLY A 297 -10.90 5.96 0.31
CA GLY A 297 -11.62 7.13 -0.18
C GLY A 297 -10.79 7.99 -1.15
N GLU A 298 -9.49 8.11 -0.90
CA GLU A 298 -8.56 8.83 -1.78
C GLU A 298 -8.25 8.06 -3.07
N THR A 299 -8.12 6.72 -3.01
CA THR A 299 -7.85 5.90 -4.20
C THR A 299 -9.03 5.87 -5.17
N ARG A 300 -10.28 5.97 -4.67
CA ARG A 300 -11.48 6.08 -5.53
C ARG A 300 -11.52 7.32 -6.43
N ARG A 301 -10.59 8.26 -6.24
CA ARG A 301 -10.47 9.50 -7.04
C ARG A 301 -9.51 9.36 -8.22
N SER A 302 -8.74 8.28 -8.28
CA SER A 302 -7.94 7.90 -9.44
C SER A 302 -8.82 7.19 -10.47
N ASP A 303 -8.65 7.51 -11.75
CA ASP A 303 -9.34 6.86 -12.87
C ASP A 303 -8.53 5.73 -13.53
N HIS A 304 -7.38 5.38 -12.94
CA HIS A 304 -6.55 4.25 -13.38
C HIS A 304 -7.31 2.95 -13.27
N GLN A 305 -7.06 2.05 -14.20
CA GLN A 305 -7.72 0.76 -14.22
C GLN A 305 -6.91 -0.24 -15.06
N PHE A 306 -7.00 -1.49 -14.66
CA PHE A 306 -6.68 -2.60 -15.54
C PHE A 306 -7.61 -2.58 -16.76
N ARG A 307 -7.13 -3.09 -17.90
CA ARG A 307 -7.88 -3.15 -19.16
C ARG A 307 -9.19 -3.93 -19.01
N ASP A 308 -9.15 -5.03 -18.27
CA ASP A 308 -10.26 -5.94 -18.04
C ASP A 308 -10.01 -6.82 -16.79
N GLU A 309 -11.04 -7.57 -16.37
CA GLU A 309 -10.93 -8.48 -15.22
C GLU A 309 -9.91 -9.61 -15.48
N ALA A 310 -9.70 -10.03 -16.74
CA ALA A 310 -8.69 -11.06 -17.02
C ALA A 310 -7.26 -10.57 -16.76
N GLN A 311 -7.00 -9.27 -16.94
CA GLN A 311 -5.72 -8.66 -16.59
C GLN A 311 -5.57 -8.51 -15.08
N ILE A 312 -6.61 -8.05 -14.35
CA ILE A 312 -6.49 -7.92 -12.90
C ILE A 312 -6.29 -9.29 -12.22
N ASP A 313 -6.98 -10.33 -12.71
CA ASP A 313 -6.89 -11.70 -12.17
C ASP A 313 -5.47 -12.27 -12.22
N GLN A 314 -4.57 -11.72 -13.05
CA GLN A 314 -3.16 -12.11 -13.10
C GLN A 314 -2.31 -11.45 -12.01
N HIS A 315 -2.79 -10.35 -11.41
CA HIS A 315 -2.02 -9.50 -10.51
C HIS A 315 -2.56 -9.48 -9.08
N VAL A 316 -3.84 -9.79 -8.86
CA VAL A 316 -4.46 -9.74 -7.54
C VAL A 316 -3.77 -10.64 -6.51
N ILE A 317 -3.79 -10.19 -5.26
CA ILE A 317 -3.24 -10.92 -4.12
C ILE A 317 -3.88 -12.31 -3.91
N TYR A 318 -5.07 -12.53 -4.48
CA TYR A 318 -5.80 -13.81 -4.43
C TYR A 318 -5.03 -14.99 -5.05
N ASN A 319 -4.05 -14.71 -5.90
CA ASN A 319 -3.16 -15.72 -6.47
C ASN A 319 -2.12 -16.25 -5.49
N TYR A 320 -2.02 -15.67 -4.29
CA TYR A 320 -0.99 -15.98 -3.31
C TYR A 320 -1.61 -16.52 -2.02
N GLN A 321 -0.93 -17.47 -1.38
CA GLN A 321 -1.34 -18.00 -0.08
C GLN A 321 -0.42 -17.45 1.03
N PRO A 322 -0.97 -16.83 2.08
CA PRO A 322 -0.15 -16.35 3.18
C PRO A 322 0.31 -17.51 4.08
N VAL A 323 1.53 -17.41 4.59
CA VAL A 323 2.12 -18.34 5.55
C VAL A 323 1.78 -17.90 6.97
N PHE A 324 1.45 -18.84 7.88
CA PHE A 324 1.26 -18.56 9.31
C PHE A 324 2.62 -18.34 9.99
N THR A 325 3.13 -17.11 9.94
CA THR A 325 4.48 -16.76 10.40
C THR A 325 4.56 -16.53 11.91
N GLY A 326 3.43 -16.27 12.58
CA GLY A 326 3.34 -16.13 14.03
C GLY A 326 3.88 -17.37 14.79
N LEU A 327 3.71 -18.58 14.23
CA LEU A 327 4.25 -19.83 14.79
C LEU A 327 5.78 -19.82 14.94
N LYS A 328 6.48 -19.08 14.08
CA LYS A 328 7.95 -18.93 14.12
C LYS A 328 8.38 -17.58 14.73
N ARG A 329 7.55 -17.04 15.64
CA ARG A 329 7.84 -15.82 16.43
C ARG A 329 8.02 -14.54 15.59
N SER A 330 7.41 -14.49 14.40
CA SER A 330 7.27 -13.27 13.63
C SER A 330 6.52 -12.19 14.41
N SER A 331 6.71 -10.92 14.04
CA SER A 331 5.91 -9.78 14.53
C SER A 331 4.54 -9.67 13.86
N PHE A 332 4.20 -10.64 12.99
CA PHE A 332 2.97 -10.73 12.23
C PHE A 332 2.41 -12.14 12.34
N GLU A 333 1.09 -12.28 12.38
CA GLU A 333 0.40 -13.56 12.33
C GLU A 333 0.65 -14.23 10.98
N GLN A 334 0.41 -13.50 9.89
CA GLN A 334 0.51 -14.03 8.54
C GLN A 334 1.31 -13.11 7.63
N CYS A 335 2.12 -13.70 6.75
CA CYS A 335 2.83 -12.97 5.69
C CYS A 335 2.61 -13.66 4.34
N TYR A 336 2.36 -12.86 3.30
CA TYR A 336 2.57 -13.29 1.92
C TYR A 336 4.05 -13.25 1.62
N MET A 337 4.61 -14.37 1.19
CA MET A 337 6.04 -14.55 0.92
C MET A 337 6.27 -14.62 -0.59
N PHE A 338 7.26 -13.90 -1.09
CA PHE A 338 7.60 -13.83 -2.51
C PHE A 338 9.08 -14.17 -2.72
N GLY A 339 9.39 -14.81 -3.84
CA GLY A 339 10.75 -15.23 -4.17
C GLY A 339 11.01 -15.20 -5.67
N GLY A 340 12.18 -14.69 -6.04
CA GLY A 340 12.75 -14.82 -7.37
C GLY A 340 11.90 -14.20 -8.48
N LYS A 341 11.14 -13.13 -8.23
CA LYS A 341 10.39 -12.47 -9.31
C LYS A 341 11.28 -11.47 -10.04
N ARG A 342 11.38 -11.60 -11.36
CA ARG A 342 11.99 -10.61 -12.23
C ARG A 342 11.02 -10.26 -13.36
N CYS A 343 10.78 -8.97 -13.52
CA CYS A 343 9.77 -8.45 -14.43
C CYS A 343 10.39 -7.68 -15.59
N ASP A 344 9.75 -7.77 -16.75
CA ASP A 344 9.93 -6.89 -17.91
C ASP A 344 8.58 -6.20 -18.15
N GLY A 345 8.48 -4.93 -17.76
CA GLY A 345 7.16 -4.30 -17.53
C GLY A 345 6.40 -5.05 -16.42
N SER A 346 5.08 -5.24 -16.55
CA SER A 346 4.23 -5.99 -15.61
C SER A 346 4.30 -7.51 -15.79
N ASN A 347 5.03 -8.00 -16.80
CA ASN A 347 5.17 -9.43 -17.05
C ASN A 347 6.32 -9.99 -16.22
N CYS A 348 5.99 -10.78 -15.20
CA CYS A 348 6.95 -11.27 -14.22
C CYS A 348 7.13 -12.78 -14.31
N THR A 349 8.37 -13.22 -14.49
CA THR A 349 8.74 -14.64 -14.41
C THR A 349 9.32 -14.94 -13.03
N SER A 350 9.07 -16.16 -12.54
CA SER A 350 9.82 -16.69 -11.41
C SER A 350 11.16 -17.23 -11.91
N VAL A 351 12.24 -16.73 -11.33
CA VAL A 351 13.62 -17.18 -11.51
C VAL A 351 13.87 -18.47 -10.70
N ILE A 352 12.96 -18.81 -9.77
CA ILE A 352 12.96 -20.04 -8.99
C ILE A 352 11.65 -20.78 -9.26
N ASP A 353 11.73 -21.96 -9.87
CA ASP A 353 10.58 -22.84 -10.04
C ASP A 353 10.28 -23.49 -8.68
N LEU A 354 9.26 -22.99 -7.98
CA LEU A 354 8.75 -23.58 -6.73
C LEU A 354 7.68 -24.64 -7.01
N SER A 355 7.77 -25.35 -8.13
CA SER A 355 7.07 -26.61 -8.31
C SER A 355 7.68 -27.66 -7.39
N ILE A 356 7.01 -27.95 -6.29
CA ILE A 356 7.27 -29.10 -5.43
C ILE A 356 7.27 -30.36 -6.31
N ASP A 357 8.36 -31.13 -6.22
CA ASP A 357 8.71 -32.29 -7.02
C ASP A 357 7.53 -33.23 -7.29
N GLY A 358 7.23 -33.46 -8.57
CA GLY A 358 6.52 -34.65 -9.02
C GLY A 358 7.51 -35.81 -9.06
N GLU A 359 7.15 -36.92 -8.41
CA GLU A 359 7.92 -38.16 -8.42
C GLU A 359 8.17 -38.62 -9.88
N GLU A 360 9.43 -38.59 -10.32
CA GLU A 360 9.86 -39.30 -11.52
C GLU A 360 10.15 -40.76 -11.14
N GLU A 361 9.34 -41.68 -11.69
CA GLU A 361 9.65 -43.11 -11.73
C GLU A 361 10.80 -43.33 -12.72
N GLU A 362 11.99 -43.62 -12.22
CA GLU A 362 13.09 -44.14 -13.04
C GLU A 362 12.96 -45.66 -13.19
N GLU A 363 12.65 -46.11 -14.41
CA GLU A 363 12.94 -47.47 -14.88
C GLU A 363 14.46 -47.60 -15.13
N GLU A 364 15.14 -48.49 -14.40
CA GLU A 364 16.48 -48.97 -14.80
C GLU A 364 16.49 -50.51 -14.95
N GLU A 365 16.64 -50.95 -16.20
CA GLU A 365 17.20 -52.25 -16.56
C GLU A 365 18.73 -52.23 -16.40
N GLY A 366 19.32 -53.28 -15.80
CA GLY A 366 20.58 -53.82 -16.33
C GLY A 366 21.74 -54.14 -15.36
N VAL A 367 21.88 -55.44 -15.05
CA VAL A 367 23.13 -56.23 -15.04
C VAL A 367 24.26 -55.91 -14.03
N GLY A 368 24.43 -56.84 -13.07
CA GLY A 368 25.68 -57.61 -12.97
C GLY A 368 26.69 -57.32 -11.83
N GLY A 369 26.68 -58.19 -10.82
CA GLY A 369 27.89 -58.83 -10.27
C GLY A 369 28.60 -58.16 -9.08
N GLY A 370 28.56 -58.83 -7.91
CA GLY A 370 29.48 -58.53 -6.80
C GLY A 370 29.12 -59.25 -5.50
N SER A 371 29.98 -60.16 -5.07
CA SER A 371 29.80 -61.10 -3.96
C SER A 371 30.17 -60.53 -2.58
N SER A 372 29.39 -60.88 -1.55
CA SER A 372 29.82 -61.56 -0.29
C SER A 372 29.36 -60.96 1.05
N ALA A 373 28.80 -61.88 1.86
CA ALA A 373 28.91 -62.07 3.31
C ALA A 373 28.10 -61.19 4.31
N ALA A 374 27.00 -61.81 4.79
CA ALA A 374 26.69 -62.18 6.19
C ALA A 374 26.50 -61.13 7.30
N GLY A 375 25.28 -61.10 7.86
CA GLY A 375 24.96 -60.61 9.22
C GLY A 375 23.45 -60.56 9.48
N ILE A 376 22.96 -61.37 10.43
CA ILE A 376 21.53 -61.61 10.76
C ILE A 376 20.99 -60.57 11.80
N PRO A 377 19.69 -60.55 12.22
CA PRO A 377 18.79 -59.40 12.09
C PRO A 377 18.34 -58.82 13.45
N LEU A 378 17.57 -57.73 13.48
CA LEU A 378 16.59 -57.53 14.57
C LEU A 378 15.40 -56.63 14.15
N ALA A 379 14.25 -57.29 14.08
CA ALA A 379 12.87 -56.85 14.34
C ALA A 379 12.46 -55.37 14.19
N SER A 380 11.45 -55.12 13.34
CA SER A 380 10.11 -54.76 13.83
C SER A 380 9.07 -54.88 12.71
N THR A 381 7.92 -55.37 13.12
CA THR A 381 6.80 -55.88 12.31
C THR A 381 5.79 -54.74 12.07
N THR A 382 5.43 -54.56 10.79
CA THR A 382 4.14 -54.14 10.21
C THR A 382 3.24 -53.11 10.91
N CYS A 383 2.75 -52.12 10.13
CA CYS A 383 1.41 -52.24 9.52
C CYS A 383 1.18 -51.19 8.43
N MET A 384 0.77 -51.66 7.24
CA MET A 384 0.33 -50.87 6.11
C MET A 384 -1.05 -50.26 6.32
N LEU A 385 -1.26 -49.04 5.84
CA LEU A 385 -2.57 -48.49 5.49
C LEU A 385 -2.61 -48.30 3.98
N THR A 386 -3.41 -49.14 3.30
CA THR A 386 -3.72 -49.04 1.87
C THR A 386 -4.77 -47.96 1.64
N ILE A 387 -4.45 -47.04 0.72
CA ILE A 387 -5.34 -46.07 0.09
C ILE A 387 -6.12 -46.81 -1.01
N VAL A 388 -7.44 -46.67 -1.05
CA VAL A 388 -8.26 -47.05 -2.22
C VAL A 388 -8.56 -45.81 -3.04
N SER A 389 -7.97 -45.75 -4.22
CA SER A 389 -8.21 -44.76 -5.26
C SER A 389 -9.64 -44.81 -5.77
N LEU A 390 -10.25 -43.62 -5.85
CA LEU A 390 -11.47 -43.34 -6.60
C LEU A 390 -11.05 -43.07 -8.04
N HIS A 391 -11.62 -43.75 -9.04
CA HIS A 391 -11.93 -43.17 -10.36
C HIS A 391 -12.80 -44.11 -11.19
N LEU A 392 -13.67 -43.47 -11.99
CA LEU A 392 -14.47 -43.96 -13.11
C LEU A 392 -15.82 -44.65 -12.76
N LEU A 393 -16.94 -43.97 -13.00
CA LEU A 393 -17.59 -44.04 -14.32
C LEU A 393 -18.76 -43.05 -14.46
N LEU A 394 -18.78 -42.40 -15.62
CA LEU A 394 -19.87 -41.63 -16.20
C LEU A 394 -21.11 -42.49 -16.52
N HIS A 395 -22.25 -41.79 -16.55
CA HIS A 395 -23.54 -42.13 -17.17
C HIS A 395 -24.43 -43.16 -16.48
N ILE A 396 -25.58 -42.69 -15.97
CA ILE A 396 -26.95 -42.96 -16.49
C ILE A 396 -27.97 -42.22 -15.59
N LEU A 397 -28.84 -41.41 -16.21
CA LEU A 397 -30.05 -40.71 -15.69
C LEU A 397 -31.11 -41.69 -15.10
N PRO A 398 -32.30 -41.31 -14.54
CA PRO A 398 -32.95 -39.99 -14.38
C PRO A 398 -33.67 -39.72 -13.01
N ARG A 399 -34.17 -38.48 -12.87
CA ARG A 399 -35.40 -37.97 -12.19
C ARG A 399 -36.11 -38.82 -11.10
N LEU A 400 -36.48 -38.16 -9.99
CA LEU A 400 -37.82 -38.09 -9.35
C LEU A 400 -37.72 -37.19 -8.09
N SER A 401 -38.24 -35.95 -8.13
CA SER A 401 -39.47 -35.48 -7.45
C SER A 401 -39.43 -35.52 -5.90
N ALA A 402 -39.23 -34.36 -5.28
CA ALA A 402 -40.08 -33.75 -4.24
C ALA A 402 -39.58 -32.32 -3.99
#